data_AF-A0A6A7GE82-F1
#
_entry.id   AF-A0A6A7GE82-F1
#
_cell.length_a   1.000
_cell.length_b   1.000
_cell.length_c   1.000
_cell.angle_alpha   90.00
_cell.angle_beta   90.00
_cell.angle_gamma   90.00
#
_symmetry.space_group_name_H-M   'P 1'
#
loop_
_entity.id
_entity.type
_entity.pdbx_description
1 polymer ?
#
loop_
_entity_poly.entity_id
_entity_poly.type
_entity_poly.pdbx_seq_one_letter_code
_entity_poly.pdbx_strand_id
1 'polypeptide(L)'
;VFKRINKNGKKAITLREKDQLIGVIPIPSDKESEILIGNSNGKAIRFKSEAVRSMGRTASGVKGITIDKGEVVDFASSANGNLILSVSENGFGKLTDITDYRLTSRGGKGVITINTSKAGKLVALSSVNGNEDLMIITNKGTVIRTELSQISKFSRNSKGVTIVKLRENEKIASLSIVKSDEEIVKEIIEKTQEAKINIDILKE
;
A
#
# COMPACT_ATOMS: atom_id res chain seq x y z
N VAL A 1 6.57 25.38 -6.61
CA VAL A 1 5.39 25.34 -7.52
C VAL A 1 4.05 25.14 -6.80
N PHE A 2 4.01 24.61 -5.56
CA PHE A 2 2.80 24.57 -4.72
C PHE A 2 2.65 25.72 -3.69
N LYS A 3 3.51 26.76 -3.74
CA LYS A 3 3.47 27.89 -2.79
C LYS A 3 2.14 28.65 -2.75
N ARG A 4 1.30 28.54 -3.80
CA ARG A 4 -0.07 29.07 -3.84
C ARG A 4 -0.99 28.09 -4.57
N ILE A 5 -1.86 27.42 -3.80
CA ILE A 5 -2.98 26.62 -4.29
C ILE A 5 -4.25 27.40 -3.92
N ASN A 6 -5.10 27.68 -4.90
CA ASN A 6 -6.41 28.30 -4.68
C ASN A 6 -7.39 27.24 -4.15
N LYS A 7 -8.51 27.67 -3.55
CA LYS A 7 -9.54 26.75 -3.02
C LYS A 7 -10.03 25.71 -4.05
N ASN A 8 -10.03 26.07 -5.33
CA ASN A 8 -10.45 25.19 -6.43
C ASN A 8 -9.40 24.13 -6.81
N GLY A 9 -8.23 24.13 -6.17
CA GLY A 9 -7.16 23.19 -6.45
C GLY A 9 -6.49 23.43 -7.79
N LYS A 10 -5.49 22.59 -8.11
CA LYS A 10 -4.83 22.63 -9.40
C LYS A 10 -4.43 21.21 -9.85
N LYS A 11 -4.59 20.90 -11.14
CA LYS A 11 -4.28 19.57 -11.73
C LYS A 11 -2.87 19.07 -11.39
N ALA A 12 -2.72 17.90 -10.77
CA ALA A 12 -1.41 17.36 -10.39
C ALA A 12 -0.82 16.42 -11.46
N ILE A 13 -1.68 15.71 -12.19
CA ILE A 13 -1.34 14.75 -13.24
C ILE A 13 -2.50 14.66 -14.25
N THR A 14 -2.22 14.29 -15.50
CA THR A 14 -3.26 13.93 -16.47
C THR A 14 -3.53 12.43 -16.43
N LEU A 15 -4.71 12.04 -15.95
CA LEU A 15 -5.17 10.65 -15.98
C LEU A 15 -5.86 10.34 -17.32
N ARG A 16 -5.69 9.11 -17.80
CA ARG A 16 -6.45 8.60 -18.95
C ARG A 16 -7.84 8.20 -18.51
N GLU A 17 -8.71 7.95 -19.48
CA GLU A 17 -10.03 7.39 -19.21
C GLU A 17 -9.88 6.06 -18.46
N LYS A 18 -10.65 5.89 -17.38
CA LYS A 18 -10.63 4.72 -16.48
C LYS A 18 -9.37 4.54 -15.62
N ASP A 19 -8.40 5.46 -15.69
CA ASP A 19 -7.30 5.51 -14.72
C ASP A 19 -7.72 6.27 -13.46
N GLN A 20 -7.13 5.89 -12.33
CA GLN A 20 -7.31 6.56 -11.04
C GLN A 20 -5.94 6.77 -10.37
N LEU A 21 -5.84 7.84 -9.58
CA LEU A 21 -4.68 8.06 -8.73
C LEU A 21 -4.90 7.28 -7.43
N ILE A 22 -4.11 6.22 -7.24
CA ILE A 22 -4.21 5.36 -6.03
C ILE A 22 -3.41 5.91 -4.85
N GLY A 23 -2.43 6.80 -5.09
CA GLY A 23 -1.71 7.49 -4.02
C GLY A 23 -0.49 8.25 -4.49
N VAL A 24 0.22 8.86 -3.53
CA VAL A 24 1.38 9.72 -3.76
C VAL A 24 2.42 9.45 -2.67
N ILE A 25 3.68 9.26 -3.08
CA ILE A 25 4.85 9.25 -2.18
C ILE A 25 5.81 10.38 -2.53
N PRO A 26 6.30 11.14 -1.55
CA PRO A 26 7.41 12.05 -1.76
C PRO A 26 8.69 11.24 -1.97
N ILE A 27 9.46 11.61 -2.99
CA ILE A 27 10.80 11.06 -3.23
C ILE A 27 11.83 12.16 -2.93
N PRO A 28 12.85 11.89 -2.11
CA PRO A 28 13.96 12.81 -1.88
C PRO A 28 14.59 13.30 -3.20
N SER A 29 15.09 14.54 -3.19
CA SER A 29 15.62 15.18 -4.39
C SER A 29 16.91 14.56 -4.91
N ASP A 30 17.62 13.78 -4.09
CA ASP A 30 18.81 13.03 -4.48
C ASP A 30 18.52 11.89 -5.47
N LYS A 31 17.26 11.43 -5.56
CA LYS A 31 16.80 10.33 -6.43
C LYS A 31 17.53 8.99 -6.22
N GLU A 32 18.15 8.80 -5.05
CA GLU A 32 18.80 7.54 -4.69
C GLU A 32 17.79 6.50 -4.19
N SER A 33 16.57 6.95 -3.87
CA SER A 33 15.50 6.07 -3.41
C SER A 33 15.05 5.11 -4.51
N GLU A 34 14.67 3.91 -4.10
CA GLU A 34 14.10 2.89 -4.95
C GLU A 34 12.58 2.86 -4.79
N ILE A 35 11.89 2.63 -5.88
CA ILE A 35 10.43 2.55 -5.93
C ILE A 35 10.04 1.09 -6.12
N LEU A 36 9.03 0.66 -5.35
CA LEU A 36 8.33 -0.58 -5.56
C LEU A 36 6.89 -0.31 -5.96
N ILE A 37 6.36 -1.10 -6.89
CA ILE A 37 4.96 -1.05 -7.31
C ILE A 37 4.41 -2.47 -7.29
N GLY A 38 3.37 -2.70 -6.50
CA GLY A 38 2.69 -3.99 -6.35
C GLY A 38 1.39 -4.06 -7.16
N ASN A 39 1.06 -5.23 -7.68
CA ASN A 39 -0.23 -5.48 -8.34
C ASN A 39 -1.01 -6.61 -7.67
N SER A 40 -2.31 -6.64 -7.92
CA SER A 40 -3.27 -7.56 -7.28
C SER A 40 -2.95 -9.04 -7.49
N ASN A 41 -2.19 -9.38 -8.55
CA ASN A 41 -1.78 -10.76 -8.82
C ASN A 41 -0.57 -11.21 -8.00
N GLY A 42 -0.09 -10.37 -7.08
CA GLY A 42 1.04 -10.67 -6.20
C GLY A 42 2.38 -10.59 -6.91
N LYS A 43 2.52 -9.71 -7.89
CA LYS A 43 3.83 -9.29 -8.41
C LYS A 43 4.18 -7.87 -7.95
N ALA A 44 5.46 -7.62 -7.77
CA ALA A 44 6.01 -6.29 -7.52
C ALA A 44 7.24 -6.04 -8.40
N ILE A 45 7.40 -4.80 -8.88
CA ILE A 45 8.62 -4.36 -9.56
C ILE A 45 9.40 -3.43 -8.64
N ARG A 46 10.74 -3.52 -8.64
CA ARG A 46 11.65 -2.60 -7.94
C ARG A 46 12.58 -1.93 -8.95
N PHE A 47 12.65 -0.61 -8.93
CA PHE A 47 13.53 0.19 -9.80
C PHE A 47 13.99 1.48 -9.12
N LYS A 48 15.12 2.05 -9.53
CA LYS A 48 15.62 3.33 -8.99
C LYS A 48 14.72 4.49 -9.40
N SER A 49 14.45 5.42 -8.48
CA SER A 49 13.63 6.61 -8.77
C SER A 49 14.24 7.52 -9.83
N GLU A 50 15.57 7.51 -9.99
CA GLU A 50 16.29 8.19 -11.08
C GLU A 50 15.78 7.81 -12.49
N ALA A 51 15.29 6.58 -12.67
CA ALA A 51 14.70 6.12 -13.93
C ALA A 51 13.36 6.84 -14.29
N VAL A 52 12.86 7.70 -13.40
CA VAL A 52 11.71 8.57 -13.58
C VAL A 52 12.18 10.01 -13.75
N ARG A 53 12.14 10.49 -14.99
CA ARG A 53 12.42 11.90 -15.28
C ARG A 53 11.37 12.82 -14.65
N SER A 54 11.80 14.00 -14.20
CA SER A 54 10.90 15.05 -13.73
C SER A 54 10.04 15.55 -14.89
N MET A 55 8.74 15.74 -14.66
CA MET A 55 7.78 16.18 -15.67
C MET A 55 6.85 17.26 -15.12
N GLY A 56 6.28 18.06 -16.02
CA GLY A 56 5.24 19.03 -15.68
C GLY A 56 3.93 18.35 -15.27
N ARG A 57 3.07 19.11 -14.58
CA ARG A 57 1.81 18.63 -13.97
C ARG A 57 0.74 18.19 -14.97
N THR A 58 0.89 18.57 -16.23
CA THR A 58 -0.01 18.19 -17.33
C THR A 58 0.41 16.88 -18.01
N ALA A 59 1.57 16.32 -17.66
CA ALA A 59 2.02 15.05 -18.21
C ALA A 59 1.16 13.87 -17.70
N SER A 60 1.10 12.80 -18.50
CA SER A 60 0.44 11.54 -18.12
C SER A 60 1.34 10.59 -17.32
N GLY A 61 2.59 10.95 -17.09
CA GLY A 61 3.57 10.09 -16.42
C GLY A 61 4.26 9.10 -17.35
N VAL A 62 4.93 8.12 -16.74
CA VAL A 62 5.67 7.05 -17.43
C VAL A 62 5.31 5.70 -16.80
N LYS A 63 5.29 4.62 -17.59
CA LYS A 63 4.82 3.28 -17.17
C LYS A 63 5.64 2.67 -16.02
N GLY A 64 5.13 2.59 -14.79
CA GLY A 64 5.84 1.97 -13.66
C GLY A 64 6.08 0.46 -13.81
N ILE A 65 5.02 -0.29 -14.08
CA ILE A 65 4.99 -1.76 -14.15
C ILE A 65 4.15 -2.20 -15.36
N THR A 66 4.46 -3.35 -15.94
CA THR A 66 3.58 -4.05 -16.90
C THR A 66 2.75 -5.09 -16.17
N ILE A 67 1.43 -5.03 -16.35
CA ILE A 67 0.46 -5.90 -15.69
C ILE A 67 -0.23 -6.74 -16.75
N ASP A 68 -0.17 -8.07 -16.62
CA ASP A 68 -0.85 -8.98 -17.54
C ASP A 68 -2.37 -9.05 -17.25
N LYS A 69 -2.75 -9.10 -15.96
CA LYS A 69 -4.13 -9.12 -15.44
C LYS A 69 -4.20 -8.37 -14.11
N GLY A 70 -5.36 -7.84 -13.74
CA GLY A 70 -5.53 -7.12 -12.47
C GLY A 70 -5.05 -5.67 -12.54
N GLU A 71 -4.73 -5.11 -11.38
CA GLU A 71 -4.47 -3.67 -11.23
C GLU A 71 -3.31 -3.39 -10.28
N VAL A 72 -2.76 -2.17 -10.33
CA VAL A 72 -1.84 -1.70 -9.30
C VAL A 72 -2.64 -1.53 -8.01
N VAL A 73 -2.14 -2.11 -6.93
CA VAL A 73 -2.80 -2.01 -5.63
C VAL A 73 -2.14 -0.98 -4.74
N ASP A 74 -0.80 -0.91 -4.77
CA ASP A 74 -0.05 -0.05 -3.88
C ASP A 74 1.40 0.12 -4.35
N PHE A 75 2.14 0.98 -3.67
CA PHE A 75 3.52 1.32 -3.97
C PHE A 75 4.31 1.63 -2.70
N ALA A 76 5.63 1.45 -2.76
CA ALA A 76 6.53 1.67 -1.64
C ALA A 76 7.81 2.38 -2.08
N SER A 77 8.53 2.97 -1.12
CA SER A 77 9.80 3.64 -1.36
C SER A 77 10.82 3.21 -0.32
N SER A 78 12.06 2.96 -0.75
CA SER A 78 13.17 2.72 0.19
C SER A 78 13.45 3.93 1.11
N ALA A 79 12.94 5.11 0.77
CA ALA A 79 13.01 6.30 1.63
C ALA A 79 12.18 6.18 2.92
N ASN A 80 11.20 5.27 2.94
CA ASN A 80 10.20 5.17 4.01
C ASN A 80 10.35 3.89 4.84
N GLY A 81 11.29 3.02 4.49
CA GLY A 81 11.55 1.77 5.20
C GLY A 81 12.28 0.75 4.34
N ASN A 82 12.94 -0.20 5.00
CA ASN A 82 13.71 -1.27 4.36
C ASN A 82 12.96 -2.62 4.31
N LEU A 83 11.83 -2.74 5.00
CA LEU A 83 10.96 -3.90 4.93
C LEU A 83 9.74 -3.60 4.08
N ILE A 84 9.30 -4.60 3.32
CA ILE A 84 8.09 -4.56 2.52
C ILE A 84 7.03 -5.38 3.24
N LEU A 85 6.02 -4.70 3.76
CA LEU A 85 4.77 -5.32 4.19
C LEU A 85 3.97 -5.69 2.94
N SER A 86 3.52 -6.94 2.87
CA SER A 86 2.55 -7.40 1.87
C SER A 86 1.35 -8.00 2.57
N VAL A 87 0.14 -7.56 2.22
CA VAL A 87 -1.12 -8.08 2.78
C VAL A 87 -2.01 -8.59 1.66
N SER A 88 -2.67 -9.72 1.90
CA SER A 88 -3.59 -10.37 0.97
C SER A 88 -5.05 -10.26 1.41
N GLU A 89 -5.97 -10.43 0.45
CA GLU A 89 -7.42 -10.33 0.69
C GLU A 89 -7.94 -11.34 1.72
N ASN A 90 -7.27 -12.48 1.90
CA ASN A 90 -7.66 -13.51 2.87
C ASN A 90 -7.01 -13.32 4.26
N GLY A 91 -6.44 -12.15 4.55
CA GLY A 91 -5.89 -11.84 5.87
C GLY A 91 -4.50 -12.42 6.15
N PHE A 92 -3.79 -12.90 5.12
CA PHE A 92 -2.36 -13.21 5.27
C PHE A 92 -1.50 -11.98 5.06
N GLY A 93 -0.44 -11.86 5.87
CA GLY A 93 0.55 -10.82 5.77
C GLY A 93 1.96 -11.33 6.03
N LYS A 94 2.96 -10.59 5.56
CA LYS A 94 4.37 -10.86 5.83
C LYS A 94 5.21 -9.60 5.65
N LEU A 95 6.38 -9.62 6.29
CA LEU A 95 7.47 -8.71 6.00
C LEU A 95 8.49 -9.41 5.10
N THR A 96 9.08 -8.67 4.17
CA THR A 96 10.19 -9.15 3.34
C THR A 96 11.19 -8.03 3.17
N ASP A 97 12.49 -8.33 3.23
CA ASP A 97 13.50 -7.29 3.01
C ASP A 97 13.39 -6.73 1.58
N ILE A 98 13.52 -5.42 1.43
CA ILE A 98 13.49 -4.77 0.12
C ILE A 98 14.60 -5.32 -0.80
N THR A 99 15.73 -5.73 -0.22
CA THR A 99 16.87 -6.30 -0.94
C THR A 99 16.57 -7.65 -1.58
N ASP A 100 15.60 -8.41 -1.05
CA ASP A 100 15.13 -9.65 -1.68
C ASP A 100 14.50 -9.37 -3.04
N TYR A 101 13.95 -8.17 -3.27
CA TYR A 101 13.38 -7.76 -4.56
C TYR A 101 14.50 -7.44 -5.54
N ARG A 102 14.61 -8.19 -6.65
CA ARG A 102 15.65 -7.90 -7.65
C ARG A 102 15.42 -6.51 -8.23
N LEU A 103 16.46 -5.68 -8.23
CA LEU A 103 16.44 -4.40 -8.93
C LEU A 103 16.32 -4.63 -10.44
N THR A 104 15.38 -3.93 -11.08
CA THR A 104 15.07 -4.10 -12.50
C THR A 104 14.85 -2.74 -13.17
N SER A 105 14.79 -2.72 -14.50
CA SER A 105 14.32 -1.55 -15.24
C SER A 105 12.82 -1.34 -15.05
N ARG A 106 12.39 -0.08 -14.95
CA ARG A 106 10.97 0.30 -14.89
C ARG A 106 10.20 -0.25 -16.10
N GLY A 107 8.93 -0.60 -15.90
CA GLY A 107 8.03 -1.08 -16.97
C GLY A 107 8.11 -2.59 -17.22
N GLY A 108 8.95 -3.33 -16.51
CA GLY A 108 8.95 -4.79 -16.51
C GLY A 108 7.71 -5.39 -15.82
N LYS A 109 7.59 -6.73 -15.85
CA LYS A 109 6.47 -7.47 -15.22
C LYS A 109 6.58 -7.62 -13.70
N GLY A 110 7.73 -7.28 -13.13
CA GLY A 110 8.03 -7.53 -11.72
C GLY A 110 8.29 -9.02 -11.41
N VAL A 111 8.52 -9.27 -10.12
CA VAL A 111 8.77 -10.57 -9.50
C VAL A 111 7.64 -10.91 -8.53
N ILE A 112 7.50 -12.16 -8.14
CA ILE A 112 6.50 -12.55 -7.12
C ILE A 112 6.80 -11.78 -5.82
N THR A 113 5.75 -11.26 -5.18
CA THR A 113 5.78 -10.60 -3.86
C THR A 113 4.96 -11.35 -2.82
N ILE A 114 3.94 -12.11 -3.23
CA ILE A 114 3.16 -12.99 -2.37
C ILE A 114 2.60 -14.14 -3.20
N ASN A 115 2.47 -15.33 -2.60
CA ASN A 115 1.86 -16.47 -3.27
C ASN A 115 0.32 -16.37 -3.26
N THR A 116 -0.23 -15.79 -4.32
CA THR A 116 -1.69 -15.55 -4.43
C THR A 116 -2.53 -16.81 -4.54
N SER A 117 -1.96 -17.94 -4.98
CA SER A 117 -2.68 -19.23 -4.99
C SER A 117 -3.03 -19.73 -3.58
N LYS A 118 -2.27 -19.30 -2.57
CA LYS A 118 -2.45 -19.68 -1.16
C LYS A 118 -2.97 -18.54 -0.29
N ALA A 119 -2.59 -17.31 -0.60
CA ALA A 119 -2.92 -16.12 0.17
C ALA A 119 -4.16 -15.37 -0.34
N GLY A 120 -4.58 -15.60 -1.59
CA GLY A 120 -5.49 -14.68 -2.29
C GLY A 120 -4.75 -13.49 -2.89
N LYS A 121 -5.48 -12.59 -3.56
CA LYS A 121 -4.91 -11.39 -4.20
C LYS A 121 -4.19 -10.49 -3.20
N LEU A 122 -3.15 -9.82 -3.68
CA LEU A 122 -2.50 -8.75 -2.92
C LEU A 122 -3.47 -7.56 -2.81
N VAL A 123 -3.61 -6.99 -1.62
CA VAL A 123 -4.48 -5.83 -1.35
C VAL A 123 -3.73 -4.63 -0.77
N ALA A 124 -2.52 -4.81 -0.25
CA ALA A 124 -1.64 -3.70 0.14
C ALA A 124 -0.17 -4.09 0.03
N LEU A 125 0.65 -3.07 -0.21
CA LEU A 125 2.10 -3.18 -0.26
C LEU A 125 2.73 -1.86 0.18
N SER A 126 3.49 -1.87 1.27
CA SER A 126 4.13 -0.66 1.79
C SER A 126 5.53 -0.93 2.33
N SER A 127 6.38 0.07 2.27
CA SER A 127 7.64 0.13 3.00
C SER A 127 7.38 0.48 4.46
N VAL A 128 8.02 -0.24 5.37
CA VAL A 128 7.89 -0.10 6.83
C VAL A 128 9.25 -0.31 7.48
N ASN A 129 9.40 0.15 8.72
CA ASN A 129 10.58 -0.07 9.55
C ASN A 129 10.40 -1.29 10.48
N GLY A 130 9.16 -1.73 10.68
CA GLY A 130 8.79 -2.90 11.48
C GLY A 130 8.44 -2.58 12.94
N ASN A 131 8.41 -1.30 13.32
CA ASN A 131 8.00 -0.82 14.63
C ASN A 131 6.70 0.01 14.59
N GLU A 132 6.06 0.08 13.43
CA GLU A 132 4.76 0.67 13.23
C GLU A 132 3.63 -0.31 13.57
N ASP A 133 2.40 0.20 13.60
CA ASP A 133 1.18 -0.58 13.70
C ASP A 133 0.45 -0.63 12.36
N LEU A 134 -0.10 -1.80 12.05
CA LEU A 134 -1.03 -2.01 10.96
C LEU A 134 -2.46 -1.94 11.50
N MET A 135 -3.21 -0.97 10.99
CA MET A 135 -4.64 -0.81 11.23
C MET A 135 -5.42 -1.40 10.06
N ILE A 136 -6.36 -2.28 10.35
CA ILE A 136 -7.15 -3.01 9.37
C ILE A 136 -8.63 -2.77 9.66
N ILE A 137 -9.37 -2.33 8.65
CA ILE A 137 -10.81 -2.13 8.73
C ILE A 137 -11.48 -3.11 7.78
N THR A 138 -12.43 -3.89 8.26
CA THR A 138 -13.20 -4.82 7.43
C THR A 138 -14.47 -4.17 6.88
N ASN A 139 -15.08 -4.78 5.84
CA ASN A 139 -16.36 -4.36 5.29
C ASN A 139 -17.55 -4.50 6.28
N LYS A 140 -17.33 -5.15 7.43
CA LYS A 140 -18.28 -5.21 8.56
C LYS A 140 -17.99 -4.16 9.63
N GLY A 141 -17.01 -3.29 9.39
CA GLY A 141 -16.59 -2.23 10.30
C GLY A 141 -15.89 -2.78 11.55
N THR A 142 -15.21 -3.93 11.44
CA THR A 142 -14.31 -4.43 12.48
C THR A 142 -12.97 -3.73 12.31
N VAL A 143 -12.45 -3.13 13.39
CA VAL A 143 -11.12 -2.52 13.41
C VAL A 143 -10.16 -3.46 14.12
N ILE A 144 -9.02 -3.74 13.51
CA ILE A 144 -7.99 -4.65 14.03
C ILE A 144 -6.64 -3.94 13.97
N ARG A 145 -5.94 -3.93 15.11
CA ARG A 145 -4.56 -3.48 15.22
C ARG A 145 -3.63 -4.69 15.19
N THR A 146 -2.52 -4.58 14.48
CA THR A 146 -1.45 -5.57 14.50
C THR A 146 -0.12 -4.85 14.54
N GLU A 147 0.65 -5.05 15.61
CA GLU A 147 2.03 -4.56 15.69
C GLU A 147 2.87 -5.23 14.61
N LEU A 148 3.58 -4.43 13.78
CA LEU A 148 4.39 -4.99 12.71
C LEU A 148 5.56 -5.84 13.24
N SER A 149 6.02 -5.57 14.45
CA SER A 149 7.06 -6.33 15.14
C SER A 149 6.67 -7.81 15.34
N GLN A 150 5.37 -8.11 15.38
CA GLN A 150 4.82 -9.45 15.55
C GLN A 150 4.64 -10.18 14.21
N ILE A 151 4.70 -9.46 13.08
CA ILE A 151 4.57 -10.06 11.75
C ILE A 151 5.91 -10.65 11.33
N SER A 152 5.94 -11.95 11.07
CA SER A 152 7.20 -12.63 10.74
C SER A 152 7.72 -12.25 9.35
N LYS A 153 9.05 -12.25 9.23
CA LYS A 153 9.75 -12.11 7.95
C LYS A 153 9.70 -13.42 7.17
N PHE A 154 9.34 -13.33 5.90
CA PHE A 154 9.34 -14.48 4.99
C PHE A 154 9.83 -14.10 3.60
N SER A 155 10.22 -15.12 2.83
CA SER A 155 10.55 -14.97 1.43
C SER A 155 9.36 -14.48 0.60
N ARG A 156 9.66 -13.85 -0.53
CA ARG A 156 8.64 -13.27 -1.43
C ARG A 156 7.61 -14.27 -1.94
N ASN A 157 7.99 -15.52 -2.21
CA ASN A 157 7.08 -16.54 -2.77
C ASN A 157 6.30 -17.31 -1.69
N SER A 158 6.36 -16.87 -0.44
CA SER A 158 5.53 -17.42 0.64
C SER A 158 4.14 -16.78 0.65
N LYS A 159 3.21 -17.41 1.37
CA LYS A 159 1.91 -16.80 1.69
C LYS A 159 1.96 -15.86 2.90
N GLY A 160 3.02 -15.95 3.72
CA GLY A 160 3.09 -15.28 5.02
C GLY A 160 2.35 -16.00 6.14
N VAL A 161 1.99 -15.25 7.17
CA VAL A 161 1.22 -15.69 8.34
C VAL A 161 -0.16 -15.03 8.36
N THR A 162 -1.10 -15.63 9.08
CA THR A 162 -2.41 -15.00 9.30
C THR A 162 -2.23 -13.82 10.24
N ILE A 163 -2.49 -12.61 9.74
CA ILE A 163 -2.49 -11.38 10.53
C ILE A 163 -3.91 -10.97 10.92
N VAL A 164 -4.91 -11.41 10.15
CA VAL A 164 -6.33 -11.24 10.45
C VAL A 164 -7.09 -12.50 10.13
N LYS A 165 -7.98 -12.91 11.04
CA LYS A 165 -8.96 -13.96 10.80
C LYS A 165 -10.26 -13.31 10.35
N LEU A 166 -10.56 -13.40 9.06
CA LEU A 166 -11.81 -12.91 8.48
C LEU A 166 -12.91 -13.95 8.70
N ARG A 167 -14.09 -13.50 9.12
CA ARG A 167 -15.29 -14.35 9.21
C ARG A 167 -15.92 -14.55 7.83
N GLU A 168 -16.94 -15.40 7.78
CA GLU A 168 -17.70 -15.62 6.54
C GLU A 168 -18.26 -14.29 5.99
N ASN A 169 -18.07 -14.06 4.69
CA ASN A 169 -18.45 -12.81 3.99
C ASN A 169 -17.79 -11.52 4.51
N GLU A 170 -16.78 -11.62 5.38
CA GLU A 170 -15.95 -10.51 5.82
C GLU A 170 -14.73 -10.35 4.91
N LYS A 171 -14.42 -9.11 4.55
CA LYS A 171 -13.30 -8.74 3.68
C LYS A 171 -12.58 -7.54 4.25
N ILE A 172 -11.29 -7.43 3.97
CA ILE A 172 -10.53 -6.21 4.24
C ILE A 172 -11.10 -5.10 3.34
N ALA A 173 -11.53 -4.00 3.96
CA ALA A 173 -12.03 -2.82 3.26
C ALA A 173 -10.96 -1.71 3.18
N SER A 174 -10.16 -1.54 4.23
CA SER A 174 -9.09 -0.54 4.26
C SER A 174 -7.93 -1.00 5.15
N LEU A 175 -6.74 -0.49 4.85
CA LEU A 175 -5.50 -0.74 5.57
C LEU A 175 -4.77 0.59 5.78
N SER A 176 -4.13 0.77 6.92
CA SER A 176 -3.30 1.94 7.20
C SER A 176 -2.12 1.56 8.09
N ILE A 177 -0.98 2.21 7.88
CA ILE A 177 0.21 2.06 8.72
C ILE A 177 0.35 3.34 9.53
N VAL A 178 0.42 3.18 10.84
CA VAL A 178 0.51 4.29 11.79
C VAL A 178 1.70 4.09 12.70
N LYS A 179 2.26 5.17 13.22
CA LYS A 179 3.29 5.05 14.26
C LYS A 179 2.69 4.29 15.44
N SER A 180 3.48 3.39 16.03
CA SER A 180 3.07 2.69 17.25
C SER A 180 3.03 3.68 18.40
N ASP A 181 1.84 4.14 18.74
CA ASP A 181 1.54 5.07 19.82
C ASP A 181 0.12 4.78 20.31
N GLU A 182 0.00 4.38 21.58
CA GLU A 182 -1.27 3.96 22.18
C GLU A 182 -2.34 5.06 22.11
N GLU A 183 -1.96 6.33 22.27
CA GLU A 183 -2.91 7.44 22.24
C GLU A 183 -3.45 7.65 20.82
N ILE A 184 -2.56 7.64 19.82
CA ILE A 184 -2.94 7.76 18.41
C ILE A 184 -3.86 6.60 18.00
N VAL A 185 -3.51 5.39 18.41
CA VAL A 185 -4.29 4.18 18.10
C VAL A 185 -5.68 4.25 18.74
N LYS A 186 -5.75 4.65 20.01
CA LYS A 186 -7.02 4.80 20.73
C LYS A 186 -7.92 5.84 20.06
N GLU A 187 -7.36 7.00 19.69
CA GLU A 187 -8.07 8.06 18.98
C GLU A 187 -8.63 7.57 17.64
N ILE A 188 -7.87 6.78 16.88
CA ILE A 188 -8.33 6.20 15.60
C ILE A 188 -9.49 5.23 15.83
N ILE A 189 -9.42 4.38 16.85
CA ILE A 189 -10.47 3.41 17.16
C ILE A 189 -11.76 4.14 17.55
N GLU A 190 -11.67 5.13 18.45
CA GLU A 190 -12.81 5.95 18.89
C GLU A 190 -13.48 6.66 17.71
N LYS A 191 -12.70 7.38 16.89
CA LYS A 191 -13.23 8.08 15.70
C LYS A 191 -13.88 7.15 14.68
N THR A 192 -13.34 5.93 14.53
CA THR A 192 -13.92 4.95 13.60
C THR A 192 -15.26 4.41 14.12
N GLN A 193 -15.40 4.25 15.44
CA GLN A 193 -16.66 3.84 16.06
C GLN A 193 -17.73 4.94 15.96
N GLU A 194 -17.38 6.20 16.23
CA GLU A 194 -18.28 7.35 16.08
C GLU A 194 -18.78 7.50 14.64
N ALA A 195 -17.87 7.37 13.66
CA ALA A 195 -18.24 7.43 12.25
C ALA A 195 -19.23 6.31 11.85
N LYS A 196 -19.08 5.11 12.42
CA LYS A 196 -19.99 3.99 12.18
C LYS A 196 -21.39 4.27 12.73
N ILE A 197 -21.47 4.77 13.97
CA ILE A 197 -22.75 5.16 14.61
C ILE A 197 -23.48 6.20 13.76
N ASN A 198 -22.77 7.23 13.30
CA ASN A 198 -23.37 8.29 12.49
C ASN A 198 -23.91 7.79 11.14
N ILE A 199 -23.23 6.84 10.49
CA ILE A 199 -23.69 6.22 9.24
C ILE A 199 -24.96 5.39 9.46
N ASP A 200 -25.08 4.70 10.59
CA ASP A 200 -26.24 3.88 10.89
C ASP A 200 -27.47 4.73 11.25
N ILE A 201 -27.29 5.85 11.97
CA ILE A 201 -28.37 6.85 12.22
C ILE A 201 -28.90 7.45 10.92
N LEU A 202 -28.04 7.69 9.92
CA LEU A 202 -28.44 8.26 8.63
C LEU A 202 -29.20 7.27 7.70
N LYS A 203 -29.26 5.99 8.07
CA LYS A 203 -29.97 4.96 7.29
C LYS A 203 -31.37 4.63 7.84
N GLU A 204 -31.75 5.20 8.97
CA GLU A 204 -33.11 5.20 9.52
C GLU A 204 -33.92 6.41 9.04
#